data_AF-A0A455ZH93-F1
#
_entry.id   AF-A0A455ZH93-F1
#
_cell.length_a   1.000
_cell.length_b   1.000
_cell.length_c   1.000
_cell.angle_alpha   90.00
_cell.angle_beta   90.00
_cell.angle_gamma   90.00
#
_symmetry.space_group_name_H-M   'P 1'
#
loop_
_entity.id
_entity.type
_entity.pdbx_description
1 polymer ?
#
loop_
_entity_poly.entity_id
_entity_poly.type
_entity_poly.pdbx_seq_one_letter_code
_entity_poly.pdbx_strand_id
1 'polypeptide(L)' 'MKLKNIVEFEVKPDDWQNFRNKNKIIIPKDLLAHLAMISVGTTRGVLHSKTEKTDYQLFTLPLIDVVDLIKEDEVVEI' A
#
# COMPACT_ATOMS: atom_id res chain seq x y z
N MET A 1 22.51 -2.83 7.37
CA MET A 1 21.26 -3.61 7.53
C MET A 1 20.39 -3.37 6.31
N LYS A 2 19.90 -4.42 5.62
CA LYS A 2 18.90 -4.29 4.56
C LYS A 2 17.60 -4.93 5.05
N LEU A 3 16.53 -4.15 5.13
CA LEU A 3 15.21 -4.63 5.50
C LEU A 3 14.40 -4.89 4.23
N LYS A 4 13.77 -6.06 4.15
CA LYS A 4 12.82 -6.42 3.10
C LYS A 4 11.48 -6.74 3.77
N ASN A 5 10.42 -6.13 3.29
CA ASN A 5 9.04 -6.34 3.75
C ASN A 5 8.15 -6.60 2.54
N ILE A 6 7.11 -7.44 2.72
CA ILE A 6 6.06 -7.68 1.73
C ILE A 6 4.73 -7.52 2.46
N VAL A 7 3.80 -6.78 1.88
CA VAL A 7 2.42 -6.64 2.38
C VAL A 7 1.51 -7.20 1.29
N GLU A 8 0.79 -8.27 1.60
CA GLU A 8 -0.09 -8.98 0.67
C GLU A 8 -1.54 -8.67 1.00
N PHE A 9 -2.36 -8.52 -0.04
CA PHE A 9 -3.79 -8.28 0.07
C PHE A 9 -4.53 -9.27 -0.81
N GLU A 10 -5.68 -9.71 -0.32
CA GLU A 10 -6.58 -10.60 -1.05
C GLU A 10 -7.91 -9.89 -1.29
N VAL A 11 -8.37 -9.94 -2.54
CA VAL A 11 -9.70 -9.49 -2.95
C VAL A 11 -10.55 -10.72 -3.17
N LYS A 12 -11.77 -10.73 -2.62
CA LYS A 12 -12.68 -11.86 -2.78
C LYS A 12 -12.94 -12.11 -4.27
N PRO A 13 -13.04 -13.38 -4.71
CA PRO A 13 -13.29 -13.73 -6.11
C PRO A 13 -14.47 -12.97 -6.75
N ASP A 14 -15.57 -12.81 -6.02
CA ASP A 14 -16.78 -12.15 -6.51
C ASP A 14 -16.61 -10.63 -6.67
N ASP A 15 -15.77 -10.00 -5.86
CA ASP A 15 -15.52 -8.55 -5.89
C ASP A 15 -14.71 -8.12 -7.12
N TRP A 16 -13.93 -9.04 -7.71
CA TRP A 16 -13.20 -8.77 -8.97
C TRP A 16 -14.12 -8.42 -10.14
N GLN A 17 -15.37 -8.88 -10.13
CA GLN A 17 -16.32 -8.53 -11.18
C GLN A 17 -16.64 -7.03 -11.16
N ASN A 18 -16.54 -6.36 -10.02
CA ASN A 18 -16.74 -4.92 -9.90
C ASN A 18 -15.62 -4.10 -10.54
N PHE A 19 -14.44 -4.69 -10.72
CA PHE A 19 -13.27 -4.04 -11.35
C PHE A 19 -13.18 -4.35 -12.84
N ARG A 20 -13.91 -5.36 -13.33
CA ARG A 20 -13.78 -5.82 -14.71
C ARG A 20 -14.58 -4.93 -15.67
N ASN A 21 -13.91 -4.45 -16.71
CA ASN A 21 -14.50 -3.73 -17.82
C ASN A 21 -14.01 -4.31 -19.16
N LYS A 22 -14.82 -5.18 -19.76
CA LYS A 22 -14.49 -5.91 -21.01
C LYS A 22 -13.15 -6.65 -20.90
N ASN A 23 -12.12 -6.14 -21.57
CA ASN A 23 -10.76 -6.70 -21.62
C ASN A 23 -9.79 -5.91 -20.71
N LYS A 24 -10.32 -5.24 -19.68
CA LYS A 24 -9.55 -4.43 -18.73
C LYS A 24 -10.01 -4.70 -17.30
N ILE A 25 -9.09 -4.60 -16.36
CA ILE A 25 -9.36 -4.44 -14.93
C ILE A 25 -9.09 -2.97 -14.60
N ILE A 26 -10.08 -2.30 -14.01
CA ILE A 26 -9.97 -0.92 -13.54
C ILE A 26 -10.03 -0.99 -12.02
N ILE A 27 -8.88 -0.75 -11.37
CA ILE A 27 -8.79 -0.71 -9.92
C ILE A 27 -8.99 0.73 -9.46
N PRO A 28 -10.04 1.04 -8.67
CA PRO A 28 -10.32 2.39 -8.24
C PRO A 28 -9.15 3.00 -7.45
N LYS A 29 -8.82 4.25 -7.72
CA LYS A 29 -7.77 4.99 -7.01
C LYS A 29 -7.97 5.01 -5.50
N ASP A 30 -9.20 5.07 -5.03
CA ASP A 30 -9.52 5.10 -3.59
C ASP A 30 -9.17 3.77 -2.91
N LEU A 31 -9.38 2.64 -3.62
CA LEU A 31 -8.94 1.33 -3.14
C LEU A 31 -7.41 1.27 -3.10
N LEU A 32 -6.73 1.71 -4.16
CA LEU A 32 -5.26 1.76 -4.20
C LEU A 32 -4.69 2.63 -3.07
N ALA A 33 -5.26 3.81 -2.84
CA ALA A 33 -4.86 4.72 -1.77
C ALA A 33 -5.06 4.08 -0.39
N HIS A 34 -6.15 3.35 -0.19
CA HIS A 34 -6.40 2.62 1.05
C HIS A 34 -5.37 1.51 1.30
N LEU A 35 -5.08 0.68 0.29
CA LEU A 35 -4.07 -0.38 0.37
C LEU A 35 -2.66 0.18 0.61
N ALA A 36 -2.32 1.29 -0.05
CA ALA A 36 -1.05 1.99 0.14
C ALA A 36 -0.95 2.58 1.56
N MET A 37 -2.03 3.14 2.12
CA MET A 37 -2.06 3.66 3.49
C MET A 37 -1.75 2.56 4.52
N ILE A 38 -2.37 1.38 4.37
CA ILE A 38 -2.10 0.21 5.21
C ILE A 38 -0.63 -0.23 5.08
N SER A 39 -0.12 -0.28 3.85
CA SER A 39 1.25 -0.70 3.55
C SER A 39 2.30 0.23 4.16
N VAL A 40 2.10 1.54 4.06
CA VAL A 40 2.95 2.58 4.67
C VAL A 40 2.92 2.46 6.20
N GLY A 41 1.72 2.33 6.79
CA GLY A 41 1.57 2.15 8.23
C GLY A 41 2.27 0.90 8.77
N THR A 42 2.07 -0.24 8.09
CA THR A 42 2.69 -1.53 8.43
C THR A 42 4.20 -1.44 8.33
N THR A 43 4.71 -0.89 7.23
CA THR A 43 6.16 -0.76 7.00
C THR A 43 6.80 0.18 8.01
N ARG A 44 6.13 1.27 8.40
CA ARG A 44 6.59 2.16 9.48
C ARG A 44 6.69 1.44 10.81
N GLY A 45 5.69 0.64 11.17
CA GLY A 45 5.70 -0.16 12.40
C GLY A 45 6.83 -1.19 12.41
N VAL A 46 7.01 -1.92 11.30
CA VAL A 46 8.13 -2.87 11.13
C VAL A 46 9.47 -2.16 11.25
N LEU A 47 9.63 -1.00 10.59
CA LEU A 47 10.85 -0.22 10.68
C LEU A 47 11.14 0.21 12.12
N HIS A 48 10.16 0.80 12.80
CA HIS A 48 10.30 1.24 14.19
C HIS A 48 10.78 0.10 15.08
N SER A 49 10.08 -1.05 15.03
CA SER A 49 10.43 -2.23 15.81
C SER A 49 11.83 -2.78 15.48
N LYS A 50 12.24 -2.77 14.20
CA LYS A 50 13.56 -3.25 13.78
C LYS A 50 14.70 -2.26 14.10
N THR A 51 14.39 -1.00 14.33
CA THR A 51 15.35 0.05 14.70
C THR A 51 15.42 0.31 16.20
N GLU A 52 14.60 -0.38 17.01
CA GLU A 52 14.70 -0.32 18.47
C GLU A 52 16.14 -0.58 18.94
N LYS A 53 16.56 0.15 19.98
CA LYS A 53 17.90 0.06 20.58
C LYS A 53 19.05 0.47 19.64
N THR A 54 18.73 1.16 18.55
CA THR A 54 19.70 1.85 17.71
C THR A 54 19.42 3.36 17.75
N ASP A 55 20.38 4.18 17.34
CA ASP A 55 20.19 5.63 17.26
C ASP A 55 19.04 6.03 16.32
N TYR A 56 18.65 5.13 15.40
CA TYR A 56 17.55 5.36 14.47
C TYR A 56 16.16 5.37 15.12
N GLN A 57 15.99 4.83 16.32
CA GLN A 57 14.68 4.80 17.00
C GLN A 57 14.13 6.20 17.33
N LEU A 58 15.01 7.19 17.43
CA LEU A 58 14.66 8.57 17.76
C LEU A 58 14.07 9.32 16.55
N PHE A 59 14.24 8.79 15.35
CA PHE A 59 13.74 9.41 14.13
C PHE A 59 12.29 8.97 13.88
N THR A 60 11.36 9.89 14.10
CA THR A 60 9.97 9.68 13.72
C THR A 60 9.81 9.89 12.22
N LEU A 61 9.32 8.88 11.50
CA LEU A 61 8.99 9.04 10.09
C LEU A 61 7.78 9.96 9.92
N PRO A 62 7.86 11.00 9.07
CA PRO A 62 6.73 11.89 8.82
C PRO A 62 5.56 11.13 8.19
N LEU A 63 4.37 11.71 8.32
CA LEU A 63 3.21 11.26 7.58
C LEU A 63 3.43 11.53 6.09
N ILE A 64 2.95 10.60 5.26
CA ILE A 64 2.96 10.73 3.81
C ILE A 64 1.49 10.84 3.41
N ASP A 65 1.16 11.84 2.59
CA ASP A 65 -0.17 11.93 2.01
C ASP A 65 -0.29 10.92 0.87
N VAL A 66 -0.95 9.80 1.18
CA VAL A 66 -1.12 8.69 0.22
C VAL A 66 -2.21 9.00 -0.80
N VAL A 67 -3.18 9.85 -0.46
CA VAL A 67 -4.26 10.21 -1.36
C VAL A 67 -3.72 11.09 -2.49
N ASP A 68 -2.83 12.03 -2.16
CA ASP A 68 -2.18 12.89 -3.16
C ASP A 68 -1.17 12.14 -4.06
N LEU A 69 -0.66 10.99 -3.60
CA LEU A 69 0.25 10.15 -4.37
C LEU A 69 -0.46 9.36 -5.47
N ILE A 70 -1.72 8.96 -5.26
CA ILE A 70 -2.48 8.12 -6.19
C ILE A 70 -3.61 8.94 -6.80
N LYS A 71 -3.38 9.44 -8.01
CA LYS A 71 -4.25 10.43 -8.65
C LYS A 71 -5.32 9.81 -9.53
N GLU A 72 -5.08 8.63 -10.05
CA GLU A 72 -5.85 8.00 -11.13
C GLU A 72 -6.07 6.51 -10.82
N ASP A 73 -7.11 5.96 -11.44
CA ASP A 73 -7.41 4.52 -11.38
C ASP A 73 -6.32 3.75 -12.13
N GLU A 74 -5.97 2.56 -11.64
CA GLU A 74 -5.02 1.69 -12.34
C GLU A 74 -5.77 0.83 -13.36
N VAL A 75 -5.28 0.82 -14.61
CA VAL A 75 -5.90 0.08 -15.71
C VAL A 75 -4.97 -1.02 -16.19
N VAL A 76 -5.36 -2.26 -15.96
CA VAL A 76 -4.61 -3.45 -16.38
C VAL A 76 -5.34 -4.12 -17.54
N GLU A 77 -4.66 -4.40 -18.66
CA GLU A 77 -5.24 -5.12 -19.80
C GLU A 77 -5.20 -6.65 -19.56
N ILE A 78 -6.27 -7.35 -19.98
CA ILE A 78 -6.47 -8.81 -19.83
C ILE A 78 -6.58 -9.48 -21.20
#